data_AF-A0A1H4UGN9-F1
#
_entry.id   AF-A0A1H4UGN9-F1
#
_cell.length_a   1.000
_cell.length_b   1.000
_cell.length_c   1.000
_cell.angle_alpha   90.00
_cell.angle_beta   90.00
_cell.angle_gamma   90.00
#
_symmetry.space_group_name_H-M   'P 1'
#
loop_
_entity.id
_entity.type
_entity.pdbx_description
1 polymer ?
#
loop_
_entity_poly.entity_id
_entity_poly.type
_entity_poly.pdbx_seq_one_letter_code
_entity_poly.pdbx_strand_id
1 'polypeptide(L)'
;MTENTAVVDTAERARFVDAVRKGLSEVLNKDVSGADEGVRLFDELGLDSSSALELLITIEEILDVQFDAEDLEMTHFETVGSLADFVASEAGA
;
A
#
# COMPACT_ATOMS: atom_id res chain seq x y z
N MET A 1 12.68 -15.88 -27.79
CA MET A 1 12.55 -14.51 -27.29
C MET A 1 11.52 -14.60 -26.18
N THR A 2 11.97 -15.11 -25.03
CA THR A 2 11.09 -15.71 -24.02
C THR A 2 11.65 -15.34 -22.67
N GLU A 3 11.42 -14.12 -22.20
CA GLU A 3 11.90 -13.64 -20.90
C GLU A 3 11.26 -12.26 -20.60
N ASN A 4 9.94 -12.21 -20.39
CA ASN A 4 9.31 -10.96 -19.93
C ASN A 4 8.02 -11.16 -19.13
N THR A 5 7.79 -12.31 -18.51
CA THR A 5 6.57 -12.51 -17.69
C THR A 5 6.85 -12.35 -16.20
N ALA A 6 8.01 -12.80 -15.69
CA ALA A 6 8.33 -12.70 -14.26
C ALA A 6 8.75 -11.29 -13.80
N VAL A 7 9.34 -10.48 -14.68
CA VAL A 7 9.81 -9.12 -14.34
C VAL A 7 8.70 -8.09 -14.24
N VAL A 8 7.55 -8.36 -14.84
CA VAL A 8 6.42 -7.42 -14.91
C VAL A 8 5.67 -7.42 -13.56
N ASP A 9 5.43 -8.61 -13.02
CA ASP A 9 4.79 -8.83 -11.72
C ASP A 9 5.55 -8.13 -10.57
N THR A 10 6.88 -8.26 -10.53
CA THR A 10 7.70 -7.60 -9.48
C THR A 10 7.76 -6.08 -9.63
N ALA A 11 7.77 -5.56 -10.86
CA ALA A 11 7.81 -4.11 -11.10
C ALA A 11 6.46 -3.44 -10.80
N GLU A 12 5.35 -4.11 -11.10
CA GLU A 12 4.01 -3.65 -10.74
C GLU A 12 3.81 -3.66 -9.23
N ARG A 13 4.23 -4.73 -8.54
CA ARG A 13 4.21 -4.77 -7.07
C ARG A 13 5.02 -3.63 -6.44
N ALA A 14 6.21 -3.35 -6.97
CA ALA A 14 7.05 -2.25 -6.47
C ALA A 14 6.36 -0.88 -6.59
N ARG A 15 5.56 -0.67 -7.65
CA ARG A 15 4.74 0.55 -7.80
C ARG A 15 3.71 0.69 -6.68
N PHE A 16 3.03 -0.41 -6.32
CA PHE A 16 2.03 -0.39 -5.25
C PHE A 16 2.65 -0.15 -3.88
N VAL A 17 3.79 -0.79 -3.59
CA VAL A 17 4.55 -0.54 -2.37
C VAL A 17 4.98 0.93 -2.27
N ASP A 18 5.45 1.52 -3.38
CA ASP A 18 5.85 2.93 -3.40
C ASP A 18 4.66 3.88 -3.17
N ALA A 19 3.50 3.58 -3.77
CA ALA A 19 2.26 4.33 -3.53
C ALA A 19 1.82 4.26 -2.05
N VAL A 20 1.87 3.07 -1.44
CA VAL A 20 1.56 2.89 -0.01
C VAL A 20 2.52 3.69 0.86
N ARG A 21 3.83 3.63 0.60
CA ARG A 21 4.83 4.40 1.36
C ARG A 21 4.64 5.90 1.20
N LYS A 22 4.29 6.35 -0.01
CA LYS A 22 4.00 7.75 -0.27
C LYS A 22 2.77 8.21 0.50
N GLY A 23 1.67 7.46 0.43
CA GLY A 23 0.45 7.75 1.21
C GLY A 23 0.72 7.78 2.72
N LEU A 24 1.48 6.81 3.23
CA LEU A 24 1.89 6.78 4.64
C LEU A 24 2.71 8.02 5.00
N SER A 25 3.60 8.46 4.11
CA SER A 25 4.44 9.62 4.37
C SER A 25 3.63 10.91 4.45
N GLU A 26 2.59 11.03 3.64
CA GLU A 26 1.65 12.15 3.63
C GLU A 26 0.78 12.16 4.89
N VAL A 27 0.15 11.02 5.22
CA VAL A 27 -0.76 10.91 6.37
C VAL A 27 -0.03 11.01 7.72
N LEU A 28 1.11 10.33 7.86
CA LEU A 28 1.93 10.36 9.08
C LEU A 28 2.82 11.61 9.15
N ASN A 29 2.84 12.42 8.09
CA ASN A 29 3.71 13.59 7.94
C ASN A 29 5.17 13.29 8.29
N LYS A 30 5.65 12.12 7.85
CA LYS A 30 6.96 11.55 8.16
C LYS A 30 7.48 10.79 6.95
N ASP A 31 8.76 10.94 6.62
CA ASP A 31 9.35 10.16 5.54
C ASP A 31 9.42 8.66 5.90
N VAL A 32 8.66 7.84 5.17
CA VAL A 32 8.67 6.38 5.27
C VAL A 32 8.94 5.70 3.92
N SER A 33 9.47 6.45 2.97
CA SER A 33 9.84 5.98 1.62
C SER A 33 10.86 4.81 1.64
N GLY A 34 11.60 4.63 2.74
CA GLY A 34 12.50 3.50 2.98
C GLY A 34 11.99 2.40 3.92
N ALA A 35 10.71 2.42 4.32
CA ALA A 35 10.16 1.42 5.24
C ALA A 35 10.13 0.02 4.59
N ASP A 36 10.65 -0.98 5.29
CA ASP A 36 10.59 -2.37 4.84
C ASP A 36 9.13 -2.84 4.73
N GLU A 37 8.85 -3.78 3.83
CA GLU A 37 7.50 -4.31 3.65
C GLU A 37 6.99 -5.02 4.90
N GLY A 38 7.88 -5.58 5.73
CA GLY A 38 7.51 -6.21 7.01
C GLY A 38 7.23 -5.23 8.15
N VAL A 39 7.39 -3.91 7.94
CA VAL A 39 7.14 -2.91 8.98
C VAL A 39 5.66 -2.87 9.32
N ARG A 40 5.34 -2.96 10.62
CA ARG A 40 3.96 -2.93 11.11
C ARG A 40 3.38 -1.52 11.14
N LEU A 41 2.26 -1.29 10.47
CA LEU A 41 1.69 0.05 10.31
C LEU A 41 1.24 0.64 11.64
N PHE A 42 0.43 -0.11 12.40
CA PHE A 42 -0.05 0.34 13.71
C PHE A 42 1.04 0.36 14.78
N ASP A 43 1.83 -0.71 14.87
CA ASP A 43 2.78 -0.89 15.99
C ASP A 43 4.08 -0.09 15.81
N GLU A 44 4.61 0.03 14.58
CA GLU A 44 5.92 0.65 14.34
C GLU A 44 5.82 2.04 13.72
N LEU A 45 4.87 2.26 12.80
CA LEU A 45 4.65 3.57 12.20
C LEU A 45 3.67 4.44 13.00
N GLY A 46 2.93 3.85 13.94
CA GLY A 46 1.93 4.56 14.74
C GLY A 46 0.72 4.99 13.92
N LEU A 47 0.35 4.20 12.91
CA LEU A 47 -0.89 4.41 12.17
C LEU A 47 -2.08 4.24 13.12
N ASP A 48 -3.00 5.19 13.10
CA ASP A 48 -4.26 5.12 13.86
C ASP A 48 -5.42 4.69 12.96
N SER A 49 -6.54 4.24 13.55
CA SER A 49 -7.74 3.84 12.78
C SER A 49 -8.29 4.95 11.89
N SER A 50 -8.20 6.20 12.33
CA SER A 50 -8.62 7.36 11.53
C SER A 50 -7.68 7.59 10.35
N SER A 51 -6.37 7.49 10.59
CA SER A 51 -5.32 7.65 9.58
C SER A 51 -5.29 6.49 8.59
N ALA A 52 -5.73 5.29 8.96
CA ALA A 52 -5.83 4.14 8.05
C ALA A 52 -6.84 4.37 6.92
N LEU A 53 -7.99 4.99 7.23
CA LEU A 53 -8.98 5.39 6.22
C LEU A 53 -8.46 6.54 5.35
N GLU A 54 -7.82 7.54 5.95
CA GLU A 54 -7.21 8.65 5.20
C GLU A 54 -6.12 8.15 4.25
N LEU A 55 -5.32 7.18 4.69
CA LEU A 55 -4.29 6.53 3.90
C LEU A 55 -4.86 5.85 2.65
N LEU A 56 -5.97 5.13 2.78
CA LEU A 56 -6.67 4.54 1.64
C LEU A 56 -7.05 5.59 0.61
N ILE A 57 -7.72 6.66 1.05
CA ILE A 57 -8.16 7.75 0.17
C ILE A 57 -6.95 8.39 -0.53
N THR A 58 -5.85 8.62 0.19
CA THR A 58 -4.61 9.13 -0.42
C THR A 58 -4.05 8.17 -1.46
N ILE A 59 -4.05 6.86 -1.21
CA ILE A 59 -3.55 5.87 -2.17
C ILE A 59 -4.46 5.81 -3.41
N GLU A 60 -5.79 5.87 -3.25
CA GLU A 60 -6.77 5.97 -4.33
C GLU A 60 -6.48 7.15 -5.24
N GLU A 61 -6.22 8.33 -4.67
CA GLU A 61 -5.85 9.54 -5.40
C GLU A 61 -4.50 9.41 -6.12
N ILE A 62 -3.52 8.75 -5.49
CA ILE A 62 -2.18 8.53 -6.08
C ILE A 62 -2.27 7.58 -7.29
N LEU A 63 -3.09 6.53 -7.18
CA LEU A 63 -3.20 5.48 -8.19
C LEU A 63 -4.32 5.75 -9.21
N ASP A 64 -5.18 6.73 -8.96
CA ASP A 64 -6.39 7.05 -9.73
C ASP A 64 -7.35 5.84 -9.81
N VAL A 65 -7.58 5.20 -8.65
CA VAL A 65 -8.43 4.00 -8.49
C VAL A 65 -9.44 4.21 -7.35
N GLN A 66 -10.40 3.29 -7.20
CA GLN A 66 -11.25 3.21 -6.02
C GLN A 66 -11.19 1.80 -5.43
N PHE A 67 -11.00 1.70 -4.13
CA PHE A 67 -10.97 0.44 -3.41
C PHE A 67 -12.33 0.13 -2.80
N ASP A 68 -12.72 -1.14 -2.80
CA ASP A 68 -13.92 -1.53 -2.08
C ASP A 68 -13.62 -1.63 -0.57
N ALA A 69 -14.21 -0.72 0.20
CA ALA A 69 -14.08 -0.72 1.65
C ALA A 69 -14.77 -1.94 2.31
N GLU A 70 -15.63 -2.67 1.59
CA GLU A 70 -16.25 -3.90 2.10
C GLU A 70 -15.26 -5.05 2.23
N ASP A 71 -14.23 -5.11 1.37
CA ASP A 71 -13.16 -6.13 1.39
C ASP A 71 -11.99 -5.73 2.32
N LEU A 72 -12.14 -4.61 3.02
CA LEU A 72 -11.08 -4.05 3.85
C LEU A 72 -11.02 -4.72 5.23
N GLU A 73 -10.02 -5.59 5.41
CA GLU A 73 -9.76 -6.25 6.68
C GLU A 73 -8.60 -5.61 7.49
N MET A 74 -8.60 -5.80 8.81
CA MET A 74 -7.50 -5.34 9.68
C MET A 74 -6.15 -5.99 9.32
N THR A 75 -6.17 -7.18 8.73
CA THR A 75 -4.98 -7.90 8.26
C THR A 75 -4.29 -7.18 7.10
N HIS A 76 -5.03 -6.46 6.26
CA HIS A 76 -4.46 -5.66 5.17
C HIS A 76 -3.62 -4.49 5.71
N PHE A 77 -3.93 -3.99 6.89
CA PHE A 77 -3.15 -2.93 7.55
C PHE A 77 -2.10 -3.45 8.53
N GLU A 78 -1.82 -4.76 8.54
CA GLU A 78 -0.83 -5.31 9.47
C GLU A 78 0.57 -4.79 9.16
N THR A 79 0.94 -4.79 7.87
CA THR A 79 2.25 -4.35 7.39
C THR A 79 2.17 -3.54 6.09
N VAL A 80 3.25 -2.85 5.73
CA VAL A 80 3.38 -2.16 4.44
C VAL A 80 3.17 -3.12 3.27
N GLY A 81 3.71 -4.34 3.35
CA GLY A 81 3.56 -5.38 2.33
C GLY A 81 2.12 -5.86 2.19
N SER A 82 1.45 -6.14 3.33
CA SER A 82 0.05 -6.57 3.33
C SER A 82 -0.88 -5.56 2.66
N LEU A 83 -0.65 -4.26 2.93
CA LEU A 83 -1.45 -3.20 2.32
C LEU A 83 -1.14 -3.05 0.83
N ALA A 84 0.14 -3.17 0.45
CA ALA A 84 0.53 -3.14 -0.96
C ALA A 84 -0.04 -4.31 -1.75
N ASP A 85 -0.11 -5.50 -1.16
CA ASP A 85 -0.70 -6.69 -1.80
C ASP A 85 -2.22 -6.52 -1.98
N PHE A 86 -2.92 -5.94 -0.99
CA PHE A 86 -4.34 -5.57 -1.12
C PHE A 86 -4.55 -4.55 -2.25
N VAL A 87 -3.80 -3.45 -2.24
CA VAL A 87 -3.86 -2.41 -3.27
C VAL A 87 -3.55 -2.97 -4.66
N ALA A 88 -2.58 -3.88 -4.77
CA ALA A 88 -2.24 -4.55 -6.02
C ALA A 88 -3.38 -5.43 -6.54
N SER A 89 -4.05 -6.15 -5.63
CA SER A 89 -5.21 -6.98 -5.95
C SER A 89 -6.36 -6.13 -6.49
N GLU A 90 -6.67 -5.02 -5.83
CA GLU A 90 -7.78 -4.14 -6.22
C GLU A 90 -7.48 -3.35 -7.50
N ALA A 91 -6.27 -2.81 -7.64
CA ALA A 91 -5.89 -2.00 -8.80
C ALA A 91 -5.59 -2.84 -10.06
N GLY A 92 -5.31 -4.14 -9.89
CA GLY A 92 -5.06 -5.09 -10.97
C GLY A 92 -6.28 -5.92 -11.39
N ALA A 93 -7.40 -5.80 -10.69
CA ALA A 93 -8.67 -6.49 -10.96
C ALA A 93 -9.48 -5.88 -12.11
#